data_AF-A0A9D2IH77-F1
#
_entry.id   AF-A0A9D2IH77-F1
#
_cell.length_a   1.000
_cell.length_b   1.000
_cell.length_c   1.000
_cell.angle_alpha   90.00
_cell.angle_beta   90.00
_cell.angle_gamma   90.00
#
_symmetry.space_group_name_H-M   'P 1'
#
loop_
_entity.id
_entity.type
_entity.pdbx_description
1 polymer ?
#
loop_
_entity_poly.entity_id
_entity_poly.type
_entity_poly.pdbx_seq_one_letter_code
_entity_poly.pdbx_strand_id
1 'polypeptide(L)'
;MKGALKAALCGGAFIACAAAAALLPAAAPPRARPVYEGASLSVAYEGDISVIVQGDVSRPGRYRVAYGCTYAELFALAGARSCGGYDLSAPLSFEDAVLADGEYCLFIVV
;
A
#
# COMPACT_ATOMS: atom_id res chain seq x y z
N MET A 1 -7.52 54.61 -51.70
CA MET A 1 -8.54 53.72 -51.08
C MET A 1 -8.05 52.27 -50.91
N LYS A 2 -6.77 52.03 -50.52
CA LYS A 2 -6.19 50.67 -50.40
C LYS A 2 -5.97 50.20 -48.95
N GLY A 3 -6.22 51.06 -47.95
CA GLY A 3 -5.93 50.78 -46.53
C GLY A 3 -7.05 50.08 -45.76
N ALA A 4 -8.32 50.33 -46.12
CA ALA A 4 -9.47 49.79 -45.37
C ALA A 4 -9.70 48.28 -45.57
N LEU A 5 -9.28 47.73 -46.73
CA LEU A 5 -9.51 46.32 -47.07
C LEU A 5 -8.56 45.36 -46.31
N LYS A 6 -7.35 45.82 -45.95
CA LYS A 6 -6.40 45.00 -45.17
C LYS A 6 -6.77 44.89 -43.69
N ALA A 7 -7.39 45.91 -43.12
CA ALA A 7 -7.84 45.90 -41.72
C ALA A 7 -8.99 44.90 -41.49
N ALA A 8 -9.93 44.80 -42.46
CA ALA A 8 -11.03 43.84 -42.40
C ALA A 8 -10.56 42.37 -42.55
N LEU A 9 -9.52 42.12 -43.35
CA LEU A 9 -8.96 40.79 -43.55
C LEU A 9 -8.24 40.25 -42.30
N CYS A 10 -7.54 41.12 -41.56
CA CYS A 10 -6.91 40.75 -40.28
C CYS A 10 -7.95 40.52 -39.16
N GLY A 11 -9.02 41.31 -39.11
CA GLY A 11 -10.08 41.16 -38.09
C GLY A 11 -10.89 39.87 -38.27
N GLY A 12 -11.21 39.51 -39.52
CA GLY A 12 -11.94 38.27 -39.82
C GLY A 12 -11.14 37.01 -39.50
N ALA A 13 -9.83 37.00 -39.76
CA ALA A 13 -8.95 35.87 -39.46
C ALA A 13 -8.79 35.64 -37.94
N PHE A 14 -8.75 36.72 -37.14
CA PHE A 14 -8.67 36.62 -35.69
C PHE A 14 -9.95 36.06 -35.06
N ILE A 15 -11.11 36.49 -35.54
CA ILE A 15 -12.41 36.00 -35.05
C ILE A 15 -12.61 34.53 -35.45
N ALA A 16 -12.21 34.15 -36.66
CA ALA A 16 -12.29 32.75 -37.12
C ALA A 16 -11.39 31.81 -36.29
N CYS A 17 -10.16 32.21 -35.95
CA CYS A 17 -9.28 31.44 -35.08
C CYS A 17 -9.79 31.37 -33.63
N ALA A 18 -10.35 32.46 -33.09
CA ALA A 18 -10.92 32.48 -31.74
C ALA A 18 -12.18 31.60 -31.64
N ALA A 19 -13.04 31.64 -32.65
CA ALA A 19 -14.22 30.79 -32.73
C ALA A 19 -13.84 29.30 -32.91
N ALA A 20 -12.81 29.01 -33.71
CA ALA A 20 -12.27 27.65 -33.84
C ALA A 20 -11.70 27.13 -32.51
N ALA A 21 -10.98 27.97 -31.76
CA ALA A 21 -10.46 27.60 -30.44
C ALA A 21 -11.56 27.37 -29.39
N ALA A 22 -12.71 28.06 -29.50
CA ALA A 22 -13.86 27.87 -28.61
C ALA A 22 -14.68 26.61 -28.92
N LEU A 23 -14.58 26.08 -30.15
CA LEU A 23 -15.23 24.85 -30.59
C LEU A 23 -14.35 23.61 -30.40
N LEU A 24 -13.08 23.77 -30.04
CA LEU A 24 -12.22 22.65 -29.69
C LEU A 24 -12.72 22.06 -28.35
N PRO A 25 -13.09 20.77 -28.31
CA PRO A 25 -13.25 20.10 -27.02
C PRO A 25 -11.93 20.23 -26.28
N ALA A 26 -11.98 20.51 -24.98
CA ALA A 26 -10.79 20.57 -24.13
C ALA A 26 -10.09 19.20 -24.20
N ALA A 27 -9.13 19.08 -25.12
CA ALA A 27 -8.39 17.84 -25.41
C ALA A 27 -7.39 17.50 -24.30
N ALA A 28 -7.53 18.13 -23.12
CA ALA A 28 -6.81 17.73 -21.93
C ALA A 28 -7.42 16.39 -21.48
N PRO A 29 -6.66 15.27 -21.54
CA PRO A 29 -7.14 14.03 -20.98
C PRO A 29 -7.48 14.26 -19.51
N PRO A 30 -8.61 13.71 -19.01
CA PRO A 30 -8.89 13.77 -17.59
C PRO A 30 -7.68 13.20 -16.84
N ARG A 31 -7.12 13.95 -15.89
CA ARG A 31 -6.04 13.46 -15.04
C ARG A 31 -6.58 12.27 -14.24
N ALA A 32 -6.35 11.07 -14.74
CA ALA A 32 -6.64 9.82 -14.06
C ALA A 32 -5.58 9.60 -12.98
N ARG A 33 -5.62 10.40 -11.91
CA ARG A 33 -4.99 9.99 -10.65
C ARG A 33 -5.90 8.93 -10.03
N PRO A 34 -5.37 7.78 -9.59
CA PRO A 34 -6.17 6.85 -8.82
C PRO A 34 -6.67 7.56 -7.55
N VAL A 35 -7.91 7.29 -7.17
CA VAL A 35 -8.53 7.84 -5.94
C VAL A 35 -7.82 7.32 -4.69
N TYR A 36 -7.11 6.20 -4.81
CA TYR A 36 -6.27 5.60 -3.77
C TYR A 36 -4.83 5.45 -4.27
N GLU A 37 -3.90 6.00 -3.51
CA GLU A 37 -2.46 5.74 -3.65
C GLU A 37 -2.05 4.96 -2.40
N GLY A 38 -1.54 3.74 -2.59
CA GLY A 38 -1.08 2.92 -1.47
C GLY A 38 0.12 3.59 -0.82
N ALA A 39 0.04 3.86 0.48
CA ALA A 39 1.14 4.38 1.27
C ALA A 39 1.57 3.31 2.28
N SER A 40 2.85 2.91 2.22
CA SER A 40 3.47 2.06 3.23
C SER A 40 4.21 2.95 4.23
N LEU A 41 3.88 2.83 5.52
CA LEU A 41 4.59 3.49 6.60
C LEU A 41 5.29 2.42 7.45
N SER A 42 6.60 2.56 7.63
CA SER A 42 7.35 1.78 8.62
C SER A 42 7.48 2.61 9.89
N VAL A 43 7.01 2.08 11.01
CA VAL A 43 7.08 2.71 12.33
C VAL A 43 7.94 1.83 13.22
N ALA A 44 8.89 2.43 13.94
CA ALA A 44 9.65 1.72 14.95
C ALA A 44 8.72 1.37 16.12
N TYR A 45 8.58 0.09 16.43
CA TYR A 45 7.80 -0.41 17.54
C TYR A 45 8.73 -1.19 18.48
N GLU A 46 8.89 -0.70 19.72
CA GLU A 46 9.64 -1.38 20.78
C GLU A 46 8.66 -1.97 21.81
N GLY A 47 7.84 -2.93 21.37
CA GLY A 47 6.89 -3.61 22.24
C GLY A 47 6.91 -5.12 22.05
N ASP A 48 6.03 -5.81 22.80
CA ASP A 48 5.85 -7.25 22.68
C ASP A 48 4.77 -7.57 21.65
N ILE A 49 4.98 -8.68 20.95
CA ILE A 49 4.05 -9.29 20.01
C ILE A 49 3.32 -10.44 20.70
N SER A 50 2.01 -10.53 20.50
CA SER A 50 1.21 -11.68 20.90
C SER A 50 1.13 -12.70 19.76
N VAL A 51 1.58 -13.94 19.99
CA VAL A 51 1.55 -15.00 18.98
C VAL A 51 0.93 -16.25 19.56
N ILE A 52 -0.07 -16.80 18.87
CA ILE A 52 -0.69 -18.08 19.21
C ILE A 52 -0.10 -19.14 18.28
N VAL A 53 0.56 -20.13 18.86
CA VAL A 53 1.20 -21.23 18.14
C VAL A 53 0.42 -22.53 18.40
N GLN A 54 0.05 -23.22 17.34
CA GLN A 54 -0.67 -24.50 17.35
C GLN A 54 -0.03 -25.46 16.34
N GLY A 55 -0.46 -26.73 16.34
CA GLY A 55 0.01 -27.74 15.39
C GLY A 55 1.03 -28.72 15.98
N ASP A 56 2.00 -29.17 15.19
CA ASP A 56 3.03 -30.13 15.60
C ASP A 56 4.15 -29.46 16.42
N VAL A 57 3.74 -28.96 17.59
CA VAL A 57 4.59 -28.29 18.57
C VAL A 57 4.49 -28.98 19.92
N SER A 58 5.59 -28.94 20.68
CA SER A 58 5.65 -29.58 22.00
C SER A 58 4.79 -28.83 23.04
N ARG A 59 4.64 -27.51 22.87
CA ARG A 59 3.89 -26.63 23.78
C ARG A 59 3.00 -25.71 22.95
N PRO A 60 1.76 -26.10 22.62
CA PRO A 60 0.82 -25.19 21.98
C PRO A 60 0.34 -24.13 22.98
N GLY A 61 0.10 -22.91 22.49
CA GLY A 61 -0.38 -21.83 23.34
C GLY A 61 -0.01 -20.44 22.86
N ARG A 62 -0.15 -19.47 23.78
CA ARG A 62 0.10 -18.06 23.52
C ARG A 62 1.47 -17.65 24.04
N TYR A 63 2.20 -16.94 23.21
CA TYR A 63 3.55 -16.44 23.44
C TYR A 63 3.56 -14.92 23.34
N ARG A 64 4.24 -14.28 24.28
CA ARG A 64 4.65 -12.87 24.15
C ARG A 64 6.13 -12.82 23.86
N VAL A 65 6.49 -12.25 22.73
CA VAL A 65 7.88 -12.16 22.24
C VAL A 65 8.19 -10.72 21.86
N ALA A 66 9.45 -10.31 21.93
CA ALA A 66 9.82 -8.95 21.56
C ALA A 66 9.59 -8.70 20.06
N TYR A 67 9.29 -7.44 19.70
CA TYR A 67 9.29 -7.02 18.31
C TYR A 67 10.64 -7.30 17.64
N GLY A 68 10.61 -7.90 16.44
CA GLY A 68 11.81 -8.35 15.74
C GLY A 68 12.25 -9.79 16.05
N CYS A 69 11.55 -10.50 16.96
CA CYS A 69 11.74 -11.93 17.16
C CYS A 69 11.60 -12.70 15.82
N THR A 70 12.47 -13.68 15.61
CA THR A 70 12.46 -14.50 14.39
C THR A 70 11.54 -15.71 14.49
N TYR A 71 11.14 -16.27 13.34
CA TYR A 71 10.41 -17.54 13.33
C TYR A 71 11.20 -18.66 14.03
N ALA A 72 12.53 -18.72 13.86
CA ALA A 72 13.39 -19.68 14.55
C ALA A 72 13.26 -19.62 16.07
N GLU A 73 13.37 -18.40 16.64
CA GLU A 73 13.29 -18.18 18.08
C GLU A 73 11.92 -18.56 18.64
N LEU A 74 10.84 -18.15 17.97
CA LEU A 74 9.48 -18.51 18.35
C LEU A 74 9.27 -20.03 18.33
N PHE A 75 9.69 -20.69 17.26
CA PHE A 75 9.52 -22.14 17.12
C PHE A 75 10.37 -22.94 18.09
N ALA A 76 11.56 -22.43 18.44
CA ALA A 76 12.38 -23.00 19.51
C ALA A 76 11.67 -22.89 20.88
N LEU A 77 11.01 -21.77 21.17
CA LEU A 77 10.21 -21.59 22.39
C LEU A 77 9.01 -22.53 22.45
N ALA A 78 8.31 -22.70 21.33
CA ALA A 78 7.16 -23.62 21.20
C ALA A 78 7.57 -25.11 21.14
N GLY A 79 8.82 -25.38 20.78
CA GLY A 79 9.32 -26.74 20.54
C GLY A 79 8.67 -27.38 19.31
N ALA A 80 8.63 -26.65 18.20
CA ALA A 80 8.11 -27.13 16.92
C ALA A 80 9.00 -28.24 16.34
N ARG A 81 8.37 -29.29 15.82
CA ARG A 81 9.07 -30.45 15.22
C ARG A 81 9.24 -30.33 13.72
N SER A 82 8.25 -29.71 13.08
CA SER A 82 8.25 -29.30 11.68
C SER A 82 8.28 -27.76 11.65
N CYS A 83 8.81 -27.15 10.60
CA CYS A 83 8.76 -25.70 10.39
C CYS A 83 8.69 -25.34 8.90
N GLY A 84 8.17 -26.27 8.09
CA GLY A 84 8.13 -26.13 6.64
C GLY A 84 7.27 -24.94 6.20
N GLY A 85 7.80 -24.14 5.27
CA GLY A 85 7.07 -23.00 4.69
C GLY A 85 7.39 -21.64 5.32
N TYR A 86 8.15 -21.60 6.41
CA TYR A 86 8.60 -20.36 7.04
C TYR A 86 10.10 -20.11 6.79
N ASP A 87 10.47 -18.86 6.53
CA ASP A 87 11.88 -18.44 6.61
C ASP A 87 12.24 -18.24 8.08
N LEU A 88 13.02 -19.18 8.62
CA LEU A 88 13.43 -19.18 10.02
C LEU A 88 14.28 -17.97 10.41
N SER A 89 14.97 -17.35 9.46
CA SER A 89 15.82 -16.17 9.71
C SER A 89 15.03 -14.87 9.65
N ALA A 90 13.82 -14.90 9.08
CA ALA A 90 12.99 -13.73 8.95
C ALA A 90 12.36 -13.34 10.31
N PRO A 91 12.19 -12.04 10.59
CA PRO A 91 11.38 -11.58 11.71
C PRO A 91 9.92 -11.95 11.48
N LEU A 92 9.18 -12.12 12.58
CA LEU A 92 7.73 -12.33 12.53
C LEU A 92 7.05 -11.15 11.81
N SER A 93 6.29 -11.47 10.75
CA SER A 93 5.51 -10.46 10.01
C SER A 93 4.18 -10.23 10.72
N PHE A 94 3.79 -8.96 10.85
CA PHE A 94 2.50 -8.54 11.39
C PHE A 94 1.41 -8.39 10.33
N GLU A 95 1.72 -8.66 9.07
CA GLU A 95 0.82 -8.41 7.94
C GLU A 95 -0.51 -9.17 8.08
N ASP A 96 -0.45 -10.38 8.62
CA ASP A 96 -1.62 -11.24 8.85
C ASP A 96 -2.11 -11.20 10.31
N ALA A 97 -1.69 -10.22 11.11
CA ALA A 97 -2.12 -10.12 12.51
C ALA A 97 -3.62 -9.81 12.62
N VAL A 98 -4.33 -10.58 13.43
CA VAL A 98 -5.77 -10.43 13.66
C VAL A 98 -5.98 -9.75 15.01
N LEU A 99 -6.87 -8.77 15.06
CA LEU A 99 -7.30 -8.16 16.33
C LEU A 99 -8.27 -9.11 17.04
N ALA A 100 -7.83 -9.68 18.17
CA ALA A 100 -8.64 -10.56 19.01
C ALA A 100 -8.60 -10.05 20.46
N ASP A 101 -9.77 -9.93 21.11
CA ASP A 101 -9.91 -9.46 22.50
C ASP A 101 -9.17 -8.13 22.81
N GLY A 102 -9.05 -7.24 21.81
CA GLY A 102 -8.38 -5.95 21.95
C GLY A 102 -6.85 -5.99 21.80
N GLU A 103 -6.26 -7.14 21.44
CA GLU A 103 -4.82 -7.30 21.21
C GLU A 103 -4.59 -7.85 19.79
N TYR A 104 -3.63 -7.28 19.06
CA TYR A 104 -3.21 -7.83 17.77
C TYR A 104 -2.44 -9.12 18.00
N CYS A 105 -2.91 -10.20 17.39
CA CYS A 105 -2.38 -11.54 17.58
C CYS A 105 -2.03 -12.17 16.23
N LEU A 106 -0.83 -12.74 16.15
CA LEU A 106 -0.49 -13.64 15.07
C LEU A 106 -0.98 -15.05 15.40
N PHE A 107 -1.58 -15.74 14.44
CA PHE A 107 -2.01 -17.12 14.59
C PHE A 107 -1.19 -17.98 13.65
N ILE A 108 -0.34 -18.85 14.21
CA ILE A 108 0.58 -19.69 13.46
C ILE A 108 0.25 -21.15 13.74
N VAL A 109 0.09 -21.92 12.66
CA VAL A 109 -0.12 -23.37 12.69
C VAL A 109 1.07 -24.02 11.98
N VAL A 110 1.74 -24.92 12.68
CA VAL A 110 2.98 -25.57 12.25
C VAL A 110 2.79 -27.06 11.99
#